data_AF-A0A2V5WSI4-F1
#
_entry.id   AF-A0A2V5WSI4-F1
#
_cell.length_a   1.000
_cell.length_b   1.000
_cell.length_c   1.000
_cell.angle_alpha   90.00
_cell.angle_beta   90.00
_cell.angle_gamma   90.00
#
_symmetry.space_group_name_H-M   'P 1'
#
loop_
_entity.id
_entity.type
_entity.pdbx_description
1 polymer ?
#
loop_
_entity_poly.entity_id
_entity_poly.type
_entity_poly.pdbx_seq_one_letter_code
_entity_poly.pdbx_strand_id
1 'polypeptide(L)'
;MPPTPRLGTIGLWVGLHGESFLEAGMHHLEARFDFPLVREQLRGLCINGMPPFSDFEFLKQAFTEGERWPVRRERAEKLLRGGLITEAQFQEFVSEKAIGSHLETLQRRGGFKGFNQKSVSAIIAATDPRAQSVSHA
;
A
#
# COMPACT_ATOMS: atom_id res chain seq x y z
N MET A 1 -8.49 -9.83 22.49
CA MET A 1 -8.64 -10.85 21.43
C MET A 1 -7.37 -11.69 21.38
N PRO A 2 -7.46 -12.99 21.11
CA PRO A 2 -6.27 -13.82 20.89
C PRO A 2 -5.52 -13.37 19.62
N PRO A 3 -4.19 -13.61 19.52
CA PRO A 3 -3.42 -13.29 18.32
C PRO A 3 -3.95 -14.02 17.09
N THR A 4 -4.07 -13.34 15.95
CA THR A 4 -4.44 -14.00 14.70
C THR A 4 -3.25 -14.79 14.13
N PRO A 5 -3.47 -16.02 13.62
CA PRO A 5 -2.38 -16.84 13.08
C PRO A 5 -1.83 -16.31 11.75
N ARG A 6 -2.52 -15.33 11.14
CA ARG A 6 -2.09 -14.67 9.90
C ARG A 6 -2.40 -13.18 9.97
N LEU A 7 -1.53 -12.39 9.36
CA LEU A 7 -1.72 -10.96 9.14
C LEU A 7 -2.37 -10.72 7.77
N GLY A 8 -3.37 -9.83 7.74
CA GLY A 8 -3.79 -9.16 6.51
C GLY A 8 -2.77 -8.12 6.07
N THR A 9 -2.98 -7.50 4.92
CA THR A 9 -2.04 -6.54 4.30
C THR A 9 -1.60 -5.44 5.25
N ILE A 10 -2.53 -4.73 5.88
CA ILE A 10 -2.21 -3.65 6.81
C ILE A 10 -1.49 -4.16 8.05
N GLY A 11 -1.89 -5.32 8.59
CA GLY A 11 -1.21 -5.93 9.73
C GLY A 11 0.24 -6.28 9.42
N LEU A 12 0.51 -6.80 8.22
CA LEU A 12 1.87 -7.09 7.78
C LEU A 12 2.67 -5.81 7.55
N TRP A 13 2.08 -4.81 6.91
CA TRP A 13 2.70 -3.49 6.71
C TRP A 13 3.12 -2.87 8.06
N VAL A 14 2.23 -2.91 9.05
CA VAL A 14 2.53 -2.46 10.43
C VAL A 14 3.64 -3.31 11.06
N GLY A 15 3.62 -4.62 10.83
CA GLY A 15 4.69 -5.50 11.30
C GLY A 15 6.07 -5.15 10.74
N LEU A 16 6.13 -4.78 9.45
CA LEU A 16 7.37 -4.47 8.74
C LEU A 16 7.89 -3.06 9.04
N HIS A 17 6.99 -2.06 9.08
CA HIS A 17 7.37 -0.64 9.15
C HIS A 17 7.13 -0.03 10.54
N GLY A 18 6.16 -0.54 11.30
CA GLY A 18 5.79 -0.11 12.64
C GLY A 18 4.37 0.47 12.75
N GLU A 19 4.03 0.92 13.95
CA GLU A 19 2.68 1.34 14.37
C GLU A 19 2.71 2.78 14.89
N SER A 20 3.00 3.76 14.03
CA SER A 20 2.85 5.20 14.29
C SER A 20 3.25 6.01 13.06
N PHE A 21 2.59 7.14 12.81
CA PHE A 21 2.99 8.09 11.75
C PHE A 21 4.45 8.56 11.92
N LEU A 22 4.90 8.75 13.16
CA LEU A 22 6.24 9.27 13.47
C LEU A 22 7.34 8.20 13.43
N GLU A 23 6.98 6.92 13.32
CA GLU A 23 7.95 5.82 13.16
C GLU A 23 7.88 5.20 11.77
N ALA A 24 6.71 4.69 11.42
CA ALA A 24 6.47 3.83 10.28
C ALA A 24 6.00 4.58 9.03
N GLY A 25 5.65 5.86 9.15
CA GLY A 25 5.01 6.62 8.08
C GLY A 25 3.52 6.31 7.92
N MET A 26 2.97 6.61 6.74
CA MET A 26 1.56 6.32 6.39
C MET A 26 1.49 5.22 5.34
N HIS A 27 0.56 4.27 5.44
CA HIS A 27 0.34 3.34 4.33
C HIS A 27 -0.11 4.08 3.07
N HIS A 28 -0.99 5.06 3.22
CA HIS A 28 -1.34 5.97 2.13
C HIS A 28 -1.82 7.31 2.66
N LEU A 29 -1.73 8.33 1.80
CA LEU A 29 -2.36 9.63 1.98
C LEU A 29 -3.42 9.81 0.90
N GLU A 30 -4.67 10.06 1.26
CA GLU A 30 -5.74 10.39 0.30
C GLU A 30 -5.85 11.91 0.14
N ALA A 31 -5.85 12.38 -1.10
CA ALA A 31 -6.10 13.78 -1.43
C ALA A 31 -7.02 13.93 -2.65
N ARG A 32 -7.75 15.05 -2.69
CA ARG A 32 -8.68 15.36 -3.77
C ARG A 32 -8.02 16.12 -4.90
N PHE A 33 -8.25 15.68 -6.12
CA PHE A 33 -7.67 16.25 -7.33
C PHE A 33 -8.67 16.32 -8.49
N ASP A 34 -8.30 17.06 -9.53
CA ASP A 34 -8.72 16.73 -10.88
C ASP A 34 -7.99 15.44 -11.32
N PHE A 35 -8.75 14.37 -11.54
CA PHE A 35 -8.19 13.02 -11.66
C PHE A 35 -7.34 12.80 -12.93
N PRO A 36 -7.80 13.19 -14.14
CA PRO A 36 -6.94 13.17 -15.32
C PRO A 36 -5.68 14.01 -15.16
N LEU A 37 -5.81 15.23 -14.64
CA LEU A 37 -4.69 16.17 -14.53
C LEU A 37 -3.62 15.70 -13.55
N VAL A 38 -3.99 15.25 -12.34
CA VAL A 38 -2.99 14.77 -11.35
C VAL A 38 -2.23 13.56 -11.87
N ARG A 39 -2.88 12.66 -12.61
CA ARG A 39 -2.21 11.49 -13.19
C ARG A 39 -1.21 11.88 -14.26
N GLU A 40 -1.49 12.91 -15.06
CA GLU A 40 -0.53 13.47 -16.02
C GLU A 40 0.65 14.13 -15.31
N GLN A 41 0.39 14.97 -14.32
CA GLN A 41 1.41 15.67 -13.55
C GLN A 41 2.35 14.71 -12.81
N LEU A 42 1.79 13.68 -12.14
CA LEU A 42 2.59 12.66 -11.46
C LEU A 42 3.46 11.86 -12.43
N ARG A 43 2.95 11.49 -13.62
CA ARG A 43 3.77 10.85 -14.66
C ARG A 43 4.92 11.75 -15.12
N GLY A 44 4.69 13.06 -15.22
CA GLY A 44 5.75 14.03 -15.52
C GLY A 44 6.85 14.11 -14.45
N LEU A 45 6.56 13.64 -13.23
CA LEU A 45 7.50 13.51 -12.12
C LEU A 45 8.05 12.07 -11.96
N CYS A 46 7.82 11.19 -12.94
CA CYS A 46 8.16 9.77 -12.89
C CYS A 46 7.47 9.00 -11.75
N ILE A 47 6.31 9.49 -11.29
CA ILE A 47 5.46 8.81 -10.30
C ILE A 47 4.32 8.13 -11.06
N ASN A 48 4.40 6.80 -11.16
CA ASN A 48 3.40 6.00 -11.85
C ASN A 48 2.15 5.79 -10.99
N GLY A 49 1.00 5.73 -11.65
CA GLY A 49 -0.29 5.42 -11.04
C GLY A 49 -0.69 3.98 -11.30
N MET A 50 -1.11 3.25 -10.27
CA MET A 50 -1.80 1.96 -10.43
C MET A 50 -3.10 2.14 -11.25
N PRO A 51 -3.65 1.04 -11.80
CA PRO A 51 -4.99 1.05 -12.37
C PRO A 51 -6.01 1.57 -11.35
N PRO A 52 -7.01 2.36 -11.77
CA PRO A 52 -8.04 2.87 -10.87
C PRO A 52 -8.86 1.72 -10.29
N PHE A 53 -9.03 1.71 -8.98
CA PHE A 53 -9.91 0.76 -8.29
C PHE A 53 -11.35 1.26 -8.18
N SER A 54 -11.60 2.52 -8.57
CA SER A 54 -12.92 3.07 -8.88
C SER A 54 -12.79 4.04 -10.05
N ASP A 55 -13.66 3.90 -11.05
CA ASP A 55 -13.63 4.73 -12.27
C ASP A 55 -15.02 5.13 -12.77
N PHE A 56 -15.91 5.48 -11.85
CA PHE A 56 -17.24 5.98 -12.17
C PHE A 56 -17.18 7.48 -12.54
N GLU A 57 -18.21 8.00 -13.22
CA GLU A 57 -18.28 9.45 -13.54
C GLU A 57 -18.24 10.34 -12.29
N PHE A 58 -18.84 9.87 -11.20
CA PHE A 58 -18.95 10.59 -9.94
C PHE A 58 -17.87 10.24 -8.90
N LEU A 59 -17.09 9.18 -9.12
CA LEU A 59 -16.05 8.71 -8.22
C LEU A 59 -14.91 8.05 -8.99
N LYS A 60 -13.72 8.67 -8.94
CA LYS A 60 -12.48 8.09 -9.46
C LYS A 60 -11.46 8.00 -8.34
N GLN A 61 -10.82 6.83 -8.22
CA GLN A 61 -9.81 6.56 -7.20
C GLN A 61 -8.70 5.69 -7.77
N ALA A 62 -7.45 6.06 -7.51
CA ALA A 62 -6.28 5.26 -7.82
C ALA A 62 -5.15 5.55 -6.83
N PHE A 63 -4.36 4.53 -6.53
CA PHE A 63 -3.09 4.71 -5.84
C PHE A 63 -1.98 5.00 -6.84
N THR A 64 -0.91 5.64 -6.39
CA THR A 64 0.40 5.53 -7.04
C THR A 64 0.97 4.13 -6.83
N GLU A 65 1.91 3.74 -7.69
CA GLU A 65 2.85 2.69 -7.30
C GLU A 65 3.48 3.07 -5.95
N GLY A 66 3.59 2.09 -5.06
CA GLY A 66 4.05 2.35 -3.70
C GLY A 66 5.55 2.48 -3.66
N GLU A 67 6.03 3.41 -2.84
CA GLU A 67 7.46 3.50 -2.55
C GLU A 67 7.93 2.21 -1.87
N ARG A 68 9.21 1.85 -2.04
CA ARG A 68 9.83 0.74 -1.31
C ARG A 68 10.76 1.25 -0.23
N TRP A 69 10.51 0.84 1.00
CA TRP A 69 11.27 1.27 2.17
C TRP A 69 12.11 0.13 2.77
N PRO A 70 13.33 0.43 3.24
CA PRO A 70 14.13 -0.52 3.99
C PRO A 70 13.35 -1.09 5.17
N VAL A 71 13.30 -2.41 5.28
CA VAL A 71 12.70 -3.09 6.42
C VAL A 71 13.78 -3.28 7.48
N ARG A 72 13.49 -2.84 8.71
CA ARG A 72 14.38 -3.09 9.85
C ARG A 72 14.43 -4.59 10.14
N ARG A 73 15.63 -5.18 10.11
CA ARG A 73 15.83 -6.63 10.25
C ARG A 73 15.15 -7.19 11.49
N GLU A 74 15.26 -6.49 12.63
CA GLU A 74 14.67 -6.92 13.89
C GLU A 74 13.13 -7.05 13.84
N ARG A 75 12.46 -6.24 13.00
CA ARG A 75 11.02 -6.33 12.77
C ARG A 75 10.67 -7.56 11.94
N ALA A 76 11.40 -7.79 10.85
CA ALA A 76 11.23 -8.97 10.01
C ALA A 76 11.51 -10.27 10.78
N GLU A 77 12.54 -10.29 11.63
CA GLU A 77 12.86 -11.45 12.47
C GLU A 77 11.74 -11.75 13.49
N LYS A 78 11.11 -10.72 14.05
CA LYS A 78 9.96 -10.88 14.95
C LYS A 78 8.79 -11.55 14.22
N LEU A 79 8.52 -11.13 12.99
CA LEU A 79 7.48 -11.72 12.15
C LEU A 79 7.79 -13.19 11.80
N LEU A 80 9.05 -13.49 11.45
CA LEU A 80 9.52 -14.83 11.13
C LEU A 80 9.42 -15.77 12.35
N ARG A 81 9.94 -15.36 13.51
CA ARG A 81 9.83 -16.15 14.75
C ARG A 81 8.37 -16.38 15.18
N GLY A 82 7.49 -15.44 14.86
CA GLY A 82 6.05 -15.58 15.08
C GLY A 82 5.33 -16.46 14.06
N GLY A 83 6.01 -16.97 13.04
CA GLY A 83 5.42 -17.74 11.94
C GLY A 83 4.47 -16.92 11.04
N LEU A 84 4.59 -15.59 11.06
CA LEU A 84 3.69 -14.67 10.34
C LEU A 84 4.17 -14.39 8.91
N ILE A 85 5.44 -14.66 8.62
CA ILE A 85 6.06 -14.65 7.29
C ILE A 85 6.93 -15.89 7.13
N THR A 86 7.23 -16.27 5.90
CA THR A 86 8.15 -17.38 5.59
C THR A 86 9.61 -16.90 5.58
N GLU A 87 10.56 -17.85 5.61
CA GLU A 87 11.99 -17.54 5.45
C GLU A 87 12.26 -16.81 4.12
N ALA A 88 11.63 -17.24 3.03
CA ALA A 88 11.77 -16.59 1.73
C ALA A 88 11.29 -15.13 1.76
N GLN A 89 10.13 -14.87 2.38
CA GLN A 89 9.60 -13.51 2.56
C GLN A 89 10.50 -12.66 3.46
N PHE A 90 11.06 -13.25 4.52
CA PHE A 90 12.02 -12.57 5.38
C PHE A 90 13.25 -12.12 4.59
N GLN A 91 13.85 -13.02 3.80
CA GLN A 91 15.01 -12.68 2.97
C GLN A 91 14.67 -11.60 1.94
N GLU A 92 13.54 -11.73 1.25
CA GLU A 92 13.06 -10.72 0.29
C GLU A 92 12.88 -9.35 0.95
N PHE A 93 12.13 -9.25 2.06
CA PHE A 93 11.86 -7.96 2.70
C PHE A 93 13.13 -7.26 3.22
N VAL A 94 14.12 -8.02 3.69
CA VAL A 94 15.38 -7.47 4.21
C VAL A 94 16.34 -7.06 3.10
N SER A 95 16.36 -7.77 1.97
CA SER A 95 17.26 -7.48 0.83
C SER A 95 16.65 -6.47 -0.15
N GLU A 96 15.39 -6.66 -0.50
CA GLU A 96 14.70 -5.98 -1.60
C GLU A 96 13.70 -4.91 -1.15
N LYS A 97 13.73 -4.57 0.15
CA LYS A 97 12.81 -3.62 0.79
C LYS A 97 11.35 -4.13 0.72
N ALA A 98 10.43 -3.41 1.34
CA ALA A 98 8.99 -3.71 1.23
C ALA A 98 8.21 -2.45 0.85
N ILE A 99 7.03 -2.65 0.26
CA ILE A 99 6.16 -1.55 -0.10
C ILE A 99 5.75 -0.73 1.13
N GLY A 100 5.84 0.59 1.01
CA GLY A 100 5.68 1.60 2.06
C GLY A 100 4.43 2.44 1.82
N SER A 101 4.62 3.73 1.50
CA SER A 101 3.52 4.67 1.23
C SER A 101 3.03 4.64 -0.22
N HIS A 102 1.74 4.97 -0.36
CA HIS A 102 1.11 5.35 -1.62
C HIS A 102 0.44 6.71 -1.51
N LEU A 103 0.33 7.46 -2.62
CA LEU A 103 -0.62 8.56 -2.72
C LEU A 103 -1.92 8.02 -3.32
N GLU A 104 -3.04 8.19 -2.61
CA GLU A 104 -4.37 7.97 -3.16
C GLU A 104 -4.90 9.25 -3.80
N THR A 105 -5.11 9.18 -5.10
CA THR A 105 -5.75 10.23 -5.90
C THR A 105 -7.25 10.02 -5.94
N LEU A 106 -8.00 10.95 -5.36
CA LEU A 106 -9.46 10.91 -5.28
C LEU A 106 -10.09 12.03 -6.11
N GLN A 107 -11.11 11.71 -6.92
CA GLN A 107 -12.05 12.70 -7.44
C GLN A 107 -13.47 12.30 -7.10
N ARG A 108 -14.23 13.23 -6.51
CA ARG A 108 -15.64 13.07 -6.17
C ARG A 108 -16.45 14.18 -6.82
N ARG A 109 -17.59 13.83 -7.42
CA ARG A 109 -18.59 14.76 -7.96
C ARG A 109 -19.96 14.44 -7.38
N GLY A 110 -20.90 15.39 -7.48
CA GLY A 110 -22.31 15.15 -7.13
C GLY A 110 -22.61 14.84 -5.66
N GLY A 111 -21.70 15.17 -4.72
CA GLY A 111 -21.96 15.01 -3.28
C GLY A 111 -21.83 13.57 -2.74
N PHE A 112 -21.28 12.63 -3.51
CA PHE A 112 -21.07 11.25 -3.06
C PHE A 112 -20.06 11.15 -1.90
N LYS A 113 -20.48 10.56 -0.77
CA LYS A 113 -19.68 10.46 0.48
C LYS A 113 -19.27 9.02 0.88
N GLY A 114 -19.57 8.02 0.05
CA GLY A 114 -19.33 6.61 0.37
C GLY A 114 -17.96 6.08 -0.09
N PHE A 115 -17.67 4.85 0.30
CA PHE A 115 -16.60 4.02 -0.26
C PHE A 115 -17.20 2.70 -0.73
N ASN A 116 -16.74 2.19 -1.87
CA ASN A 116 -17.09 0.84 -2.28
C ASN A 116 -16.17 -0.15 -1.56
N GLN A 117 -16.70 -0.83 -0.53
CA GLN A 117 -15.91 -1.77 0.28
C GLN A 117 -15.22 -2.86 -0.55
N LYS A 118 -15.82 -3.32 -1.66
CA LYS A 118 -15.20 -4.32 -2.54
C LYS A 118 -13.97 -3.73 -3.24
N SER A 119 -14.10 -2.52 -3.76
CA SER A 119 -12.99 -1.79 -4.38
C SER A 119 -11.88 -1.48 -3.39
N VAL A 120 -12.22 -1.06 -2.17
CA VAL A 120 -11.26 -0.83 -1.08
C VAL A 120 -10.53 -2.13 -0.72
N SER A 121 -11.26 -3.23 -0.54
CA SER A 121 -10.65 -4.53 -0.21
C SER A 121 -9.70 -5.01 -1.31
N ALA A 122 -10.07 -4.79 -2.58
CA ALA A 122 -9.25 -5.15 -3.72
C ALA A 122 -7.96 -4.32 -3.79
N ILE A 123 -8.02 -3.00 -3.62
CA ILE A 123 -6.81 -2.17 -3.66
C ILE A 123 -5.88 -2.46 -2.48
N ILE A 124 -6.42 -2.67 -1.28
CA ILE A 124 -5.60 -3.05 -0.12
C ILE A 124 -4.92 -4.40 -0.35
N ALA A 125 -5.61 -5.39 -0.91
CA ALA A 125 -4.97 -6.67 -1.26
C ALA A 125 -3.90 -6.50 -2.36
N ALA A 126 -4.12 -5.59 -3.30
CA ALA A 126 -3.15 -5.29 -4.35
C ALA A 126 -1.89 -4.61 -3.82
N THR A 127 -1.94 -3.94 -2.67
CA THR A 127 -0.77 -3.34 -2.02
C THR A 127 -0.13 -4.25 -0.97
N ASP A 128 -0.45 -5.54 -0.96
CA ASP A 128 0.14 -6.49 0.00
C ASP A 128 1.65 -6.65 -0.24
N PRO A 129 2.51 -6.43 0.77
CA PRO A 129 3.95 -6.58 0.62
C PRO A 129 4.37 -7.94 0.02
N ARG A 130 3.60 -9.01 0.26
CA ARG A 130 3.87 -10.36 -0.26
C ARG A 130 3.53 -10.55 -1.73
N ALA A 131 2.70 -9.68 -2.30
CA ALA A 131 2.29 -9.73 -3.71
C ALA A 131 3.13 -8.81 -4.60
N GLN A 132 3.90 -7.92 -3.98
CA GLN A 132 4.77 -6.97 -4.68
C GLN A 132 6.15 -7.63 -4.84
N SER A 133 6.36 -8.38 -5.92
CA SER A 133 7.70 -8.86 -6.28
C SER A 133 8.53 -7.74 -6.90
N VAL A 134 9.85 -7.76 -6.72
CA VAL A 134 10.75 -6.89 -7.49
C VAL A 134 10.91 -7.47 -8.89
N SER A 135 10.26 -6.88 -9.88
CA SER A 135 10.61 -7.11 -11.28
C SER A 135 12.03 -6.59 -11.48
N HIS A 136 13.00 -7.52 -11.53
CA HIS A 136 14.34 -7.23 -12.03
C HIS A 136 14.20 -6.91 -13.51
N ALA A 137 14.43 -5.64 -13.87
CA ALA A 137 14.60 -5.21 -15.24
C ALA A 137 16.01 -5.56 -15.73
#